data_AF-G7VGU9-F1
#
_entry.id   AF-G7VGU9-F1
#
_cell.length_a   1.000
_cell.length_b   1.000
_cell.length_c   1.000
_cell.angle_alpha   90.00
_cell.angle_beta   90.00
_cell.angle_gamma   90.00
#
_symmetry.space_group_name_H-M   'P 1'
#
loop_
_entity.id
_entity.type
_entity.pdbx_description
1 polymer ?
#
loop_
_entity_poly.entity_id
_entity_poly.type
_entity_poly.pdbx_seq_one_letter_code
_entity_poly.pdbx_strand_id
1 'polypeptide(L)'
;MILVETLLYLVRGGEVLLILKKRGLGAGLYNGVGGKVKPGETPEEAAVREAVEEIGVKPLQLNWGGLLEFWNFVDGGVESVHYVHVFTSNSYVGEPRESEEAIPQWFRKEEVPYDKMWEDDRYWLPVVLGGGRIYGRFEFQKWKLRRWSLYLLEEASQPLLDLV
;
A
#
# COMPACT_ATOMS: atom_id res chain seq x y z
N MET A 1 -7.29 18.06 0.31
CA MET A 1 -5.87 17.77 0.62
C MET A 1 -5.31 16.84 -0.46
N ILE A 2 -4.03 16.97 -0.84
CA ILE A 2 -3.39 16.04 -1.78
C ILE A 2 -2.16 15.46 -1.07
N LEU A 3 -2.03 14.13 -1.07
CA LEU A 3 -1.01 13.40 -0.33
C LEU A 3 -0.30 12.41 -1.24
N VAL A 4 1.00 12.20 -0.99
CA VAL A 4 1.77 11.07 -1.51
C VAL A 4 2.07 10.15 -0.33
N GLU A 5 1.73 8.88 -0.48
CA GLU A 5 1.83 7.88 0.59
C GLU A 5 2.40 6.57 0.03
N THR A 6 2.68 5.66 0.94
CA THR A 6 3.26 4.35 0.61
C THR A 6 2.48 3.25 1.29
N LEU A 7 2.44 2.08 0.65
CA LEU A 7 2.05 0.82 1.26
C LEU A 7 3.09 -0.23 0.91
N LEU A 8 3.59 -0.93 1.92
CA LEU A 8 4.56 -2.00 1.83
C LEU A 8 3.96 -3.29 2.33
N TYR A 9 4.13 -4.35 1.53
CA TYR A 9 3.76 -5.72 1.89
C TYR A 9 5.02 -6.58 1.96
N LEU A 10 5.34 -7.10 3.15
CA LEU A 10 6.37 -8.13 3.29
C LEU A 10 5.78 -9.48 2.89
N VAL A 11 6.50 -10.24 2.07
CA VAL A 11 6.01 -11.49 1.49
C VAL A 11 7.05 -12.59 1.69
N ARG A 12 6.66 -13.72 2.29
CA ARG A 12 7.56 -14.88 2.49
C ARG A 12 6.77 -16.18 2.37
N GLY A 13 7.32 -17.20 1.72
CA GLY A 13 6.77 -18.57 1.78
C GLY A 13 5.27 -18.71 1.47
N GLY A 14 4.71 -17.86 0.59
CA GLY A 14 3.27 -17.86 0.29
C GLY A 14 2.39 -17.06 1.28
N GLU A 15 3.00 -16.40 2.26
CA GLU A 15 2.36 -15.52 3.23
C GLU A 15 2.65 -14.05 2.92
N VAL A 16 1.79 -13.17 3.44
CA VAL A 16 1.94 -11.72 3.46
C VAL A 16 1.78 -11.21 4.89
N LEU A 17 2.61 -10.24 5.28
CA LEU A 17 2.45 -9.52 6.54
C LEU A 17 1.48 -8.36 6.33
N LEU A 18 0.43 -8.33 7.14
CA LEU A 18 -0.48 -7.20 7.27
C LEU A 18 -0.35 -6.59 8.66
N ILE A 19 -0.75 -5.33 8.80
CA ILE A 19 -0.84 -4.66 10.09
C ILE A 19 -2.31 -4.40 10.43
N LEU A 20 -2.73 -4.72 11.66
CA LEU A 20 -3.98 -4.23 12.21
C LEU A 20 -3.76 -2.83 12.77
N LYS A 21 -4.34 -1.82 12.12
CA LYS A 21 -4.15 -0.42 12.50
C LYS A 21 -4.91 -0.08 13.78
N LYS A 22 -4.24 0.49 14.78
CA LYS A 22 -4.83 0.83 16.09
C LYS A 22 -5.43 2.23 16.16
N ARG A 23 -4.91 3.17 15.36
CA ARG A 23 -5.25 4.61 15.44
C ARG A 23 -5.36 5.25 14.06
N GLY A 24 -6.01 6.42 13.99
CA GLY A 24 -6.12 7.21 12.77
C GLY A 24 -7.09 6.65 11.72
N LEU A 25 -6.98 7.14 10.48
CA LEU A 25 -7.83 6.70 9.38
C LEU A 25 -7.60 5.22 9.08
N GLY A 26 -8.67 4.43 9.08
CA GLY A 26 -8.60 2.97 8.90
C GLY A 26 -8.31 2.19 10.18
N ALA A 27 -8.39 2.80 11.36
CA ALA A 27 -8.29 2.07 12.63
C ALA A 27 -9.31 0.92 12.69
N GLY A 28 -8.84 -0.26 13.11
CA GLY A 28 -9.61 -1.50 13.13
C GLY A 28 -9.58 -2.31 11.82
N LEU A 29 -8.97 -1.78 10.74
CA LEU A 29 -8.76 -2.51 9.49
C LEU A 29 -7.34 -3.06 9.40
N TYR A 30 -7.18 -4.17 8.69
CA TYR A 30 -5.89 -4.65 8.22
C TYR A 30 -5.44 -3.84 7.00
N ASN A 31 -4.14 -3.59 6.89
CA ASN A 31 -3.52 -2.92 5.74
C ASN A 31 -2.06 -3.37 5.54
N GLY A 32 -1.43 -2.90 4.48
CA GLY A 32 0.03 -2.84 4.37
C GLY A 32 0.63 -1.82 5.34
N VAL A 33 1.94 -1.93 5.54
CA VAL A 33 2.76 -1.02 6.35
C VAL A 33 2.99 0.26 5.56
N GLY A 34 2.83 1.44 6.14
CA GLY A 34 3.15 2.66 5.39
C GLY A 34 2.47 3.93 5.85
N GLY A 35 2.82 5.00 5.16
CA GLY A 35 2.43 6.35 5.55
C GLY A 35 2.88 7.40 4.54
N LYS A 36 2.85 8.65 4.97
CA LYS A 36 3.08 9.83 4.12
C LYS A 36 4.54 9.96 3.75
N VAL A 37 4.78 10.30 2.49
CA VAL A 37 6.09 10.76 2.03
C VAL A 37 6.33 12.17 2.58
N LYS A 38 7.42 12.34 3.33
CA LYS A 38 7.88 13.60 3.94
C LYS A 38 8.69 14.43 2.94
N PRO A 39 8.88 15.74 3.19
CA PRO A 39 9.75 16.56 2.36
C PRO A 39 11.19 16.03 2.34
N GLY A 40 11.73 15.82 1.14
CA GLY A 40 13.11 15.40 0.94
C GLY A 40 13.36 13.88 0.95
N GLU A 41 12.31 13.05 1.10
CA GLU A 41 12.42 11.59 0.93
C GLU A 41 11.73 11.11 -0.35
N THR A 42 12.22 10.02 -0.94
CA THR A 42 11.54 9.30 -2.02
C THR A 42 10.43 8.39 -1.45
N PRO A 43 9.49 7.90 -2.26
CA PRO A 43 8.53 6.89 -1.82
C PRO A 43 9.19 5.61 -1.28
N GLU A 44 10.32 5.18 -1.85
CA GLU A 44 11.08 4.04 -1.34
C GLU A 44 11.65 4.31 0.06
N GLU A 45 12.24 5.49 0.27
CA GLU A 45 12.78 5.90 1.56
C GLU A 45 11.67 6.00 2.61
N ALA A 46 10.51 6.55 2.24
CA ALA A 46 9.33 6.62 3.09
C ALA A 46 8.85 5.22 3.49
N ALA A 47 8.71 4.29 2.53
CA ALA A 47 8.27 2.92 2.81
C ALA A 47 9.23 2.18 3.77
N VAL A 48 10.55 2.39 3.62
CA VAL A 48 11.56 1.84 4.54
C VAL A 48 11.42 2.46 5.94
N ARG A 49 11.29 3.78 6.03
CA ARG A 49 11.14 4.50 7.31
C ARG A 49 9.90 4.05 8.06
N GLU A 50 8.74 4.04 7.41
CA GLU A 50 7.46 3.61 7.99
C GLU A 50 7.54 2.16 8.49
N ALA A 51 8.19 1.26 7.75
CA ALA A 51 8.38 -0.12 8.22
C ALA A 51 9.25 -0.26 9.47
N VAL A 52 10.27 0.59 9.60
CA VAL A 52 11.10 0.65 10.81
C VAL A 52 10.31 1.23 11.98
N GLU A 53 9.53 2.28 11.74
CA GLU A 53 8.73 2.99 12.76
C GLU A 53 7.55 2.12 13.24
N GLU A 54 6.74 1.57 12.33
CA GLU A 54 5.49 0.88 12.64
C GLU A 54 5.68 -0.55 13.14
N ILE A 55 6.69 -1.28 12.64
CA ILE A 55 6.86 -2.71 12.95
C ILE A 55 8.31 -3.13 13.22
N GLY A 56 9.28 -2.20 13.23
CA GLY A 56 10.65 -2.49 13.63
C GLY A 56 11.49 -3.27 12.60
N VAL A 57 11.08 -3.31 11.34
CA VAL A 57 11.80 -4.05 10.29
C VAL A 57 12.33 -3.14 9.21
N LYS A 58 13.50 -3.49 8.67
CA LYS A 58 14.08 -2.82 7.51
C LYS A 58 13.88 -3.69 6.26
N PRO A 59 12.95 -3.39 5.36
CA PRO A 59 12.82 -4.11 4.10
C PRO A 59 14.07 -3.92 3.23
N LEU A 60 14.39 -4.93 2.44
CA LEU A 60 15.46 -4.94 1.45
C LEU A 60 14.84 -5.17 0.06
N GLN A 61 15.46 -4.61 -0.98
CA GLN A 61 15.03 -4.81 -2.38
C GLN A 61 13.52 -4.61 -2.58
N LEU A 62 13.06 -3.37 -2.46
CA LEU A 62 11.66 -3.03 -2.72
C LEU A 62 11.32 -3.30 -4.20
N ASN A 63 10.22 -3.99 -4.43
CA ASN A 63 9.63 -4.16 -5.75
C ASN A 63 8.43 -3.21 -5.85
N TRP A 64 8.46 -2.30 -6.82
CA TRP A 64 7.32 -1.42 -7.05
C TRP A 64 6.17 -2.20 -7.70
N GLY A 65 5.04 -2.24 -7.00
CA GLY A 65 3.81 -2.92 -7.40
C GLY A 65 2.82 -2.02 -8.11
N GLY A 66 2.97 -0.69 -8.04
CA GLY A 66 2.09 0.23 -8.75
C GLY A 66 1.79 1.53 -8.04
N LEU A 67 0.87 2.29 -8.64
CA LEU A 67 0.34 3.54 -8.11
C LEU A 67 -1.18 3.44 -7.99
N LEU A 68 -1.70 3.81 -6.82
CA LEU A 68 -3.12 3.92 -6.55
C LEU A 68 -3.50 5.39 -6.32
N GLU A 69 -4.62 5.81 -6.90
CA GLU A 69 -5.24 7.10 -6.63
C GLU A 69 -6.53 6.90 -5.85
N PHE A 70 -6.59 7.44 -4.63
CA PHE A 70 -7.80 7.45 -3.82
C PHE A 70 -8.38 8.85 -3.75
N TRP A 71 -9.56 9.03 -4.32
CA TRP A 71 -10.30 10.29 -4.31
C TRP A 71 -11.46 10.16 -3.31
N ASN A 72 -11.41 10.89 -2.19
CA ASN A 72 -12.53 10.91 -1.24
C ASN A 72 -13.37 12.18 -1.41
N PHE A 73 -14.67 11.98 -1.60
CA PHE A 73 -15.65 13.05 -1.78
C PHE A 73 -16.52 13.22 -0.53
N VAL A 74 -16.70 14.47 -0.12
CA VAL A 74 -17.56 14.87 1.01
C VAL A 74 -18.36 16.10 0.59
N ASP A 75 -19.66 16.07 0.84
CA ASP A 75 -20.61 17.17 0.60
C ASP A 75 -20.51 17.82 -0.81
N GLY A 76 -20.28 16.97 -1.83
CA GLY A 76 -20.22 17.37 -3.23
C GLY A 76 -18.85 17.86 -3.72
N GLY A 77 -17.84 17.91 -2.85
CA GLY A 77 -16.47 18.30 -3.20
C GLY A 77 -15.44 17.20 -2.92
N VAL A 78 -14.22 17.39 -3.42
CA VAL A 78 -13.06 16.52 -3.11
C VAL A 78 -12.49 16.92 -1.76
N GLU A 79 -12.60 16.05 -0.76
CA GLU A 79 -11.99 16.25 0.55
C GLU A 79 -10.49 15.96 0.48
N SER A 80 -10.12 14.82 -0.08
CA SER A 80 -8.73 14.39 -0.23
C SER A 80 -8.47 13.58 -1.49
N VAL A 81 -7.23 13.66 -1.97
CA VAL A 81 -6.66 12.79 -2.99
C VAL A 81 -5.37 12.19 -2.44
N HIS A 82 -5.23 10.88 -2.52
CA HIS A 82 -4.05 10.15 -2.05
C HIS A 82 -3.42 9.41 -3.23
N TYR A 83 -2.14 9.67 -3.48
CA TYR A 83 -1.31 8.97 -4.46
C TYR A 83 -0.44 7.97 -3.70
N VAL A 84 -0.79 6.70 -3.75
CA VAL A 84 -0.19 5.66 -2.92
C VAL A 84 0.71 4.76 -3.76
N HIS A 85 2.01 4.82 -3.48
CA HIS A 85 2.98 3.90 -4.06
C HIS A 85 2.92 2.57 -3.32
N VAL A 86 2.63 1.50 -4.05
CA VAL A 86 2.58 0.15 -3.49
C VAL A 86 3.90 -0.56 -3.74
N PHE A 87 4.45 -1.16 -2.70
CA PHE A 87 5.67 -1.93 -2.73
C PHE A 87 5.46 -3.32 -2.14
N THR A 88 6.24 -4.30 -2.63
CA THR A 88 6.44 -5.57 -1.95
C THR A 88 7.92 -5.78 -1.64
N SER A 89 8.21 -6.59 -0.64
CA SER A 89 9.57 -7.06 -0.40
C SER A 89 9.56 -8.49 0.13
N ASN A 90 10.51 -9.29 -0.40
CA ASN A 90 10.71 -10.68 0.00
C ASN A 90 11.89 -10.88 0.96
N SER A 91 12.58 -9.81 1.34
CA SER A 91 13.74 -9.87 2.24
C SER A 91 13.76 -8.65 3.15
N TYR A 92 14.10 -8.84 4.42
CA TYR A 92 14.14 -7.77 5.41
C TYR A 92 15.09 -8.13 6.55
N VAL A 93 15.48 -7.13 7.34
CA VAL A 93 16.25 -7.28 8.58
C VAL A 93 15.37 -6.90 9.77
N GLY A 94 15.47 -7.66 10.86
CA GLY A 94 14.70 -7.46 12.09
C GLY A 94 13.52 -8.42 12.22
N GLU A 95 12.76 -8.26 13.29
CA GLU A 95 11.56 -9.07 13.58
C GLU A 95 10.34 -8.14 13.70
N PRO A 96 9.25 -8.40 12.93
CA PRO A 96 8.02 -7.62 13.06
C PRO A 96 7.50 -7.66 14.49
N ARG A 97 7.26 -6.49 15.06
CA ARG A 97 6.74 -6.33 16.43
C ARG A 97 5.59 -5.36 16.47
N GLU A 98 4.71 -5.57 17.44
CA GLU A 98 3.65 -4.63 17.76
C GLU A 98 4.23 -3.28 18.16
N SER A 99 3.62 -2.23 17.65
CA SER A 99 3.90 -0.85 18.03
C SER A 99 2.67 -0.20 18.64
N GLU A 100 2.85 1.05 19.00
CA GLU A 100 1.79 1.94 19.41
C GLU A 100 0.75 2.20 18.30
N GLU A 101 1.12 1.97 17.04
CA GLU A 101 0.30 2.28 15.86
C GLU A 101 -0.36 1.05 15.26
N ALA A 102 0.30 -0.11 15.30
CA ALA A 102 -0.22 -1.29 14.62
C ALA A 102 0.25 -2.63 15.21
N ILE A 103 -0.48 -3.71 14.89
CA ILE A 103 -0.15 -5.09 15.26
C ILE A 103 0.17 -5.86 13.98
N PRO A 104 1.44 -6.29 13.74
CA PRO A 104 1.78 -7.08 12.57
C PRO A 104 1.28 -8.53 12.71
N GLN A 105 0.76 -9.08 11.62
CA GLN A 105 0.27 -10.46 11.56
C GLN A 105 0.50 -11.05 10.17
N TRP A 106 0.99 -12.29 10.13
CA TRP A 106 1.14 -13.04 8.89
C TRP A 106 -0.18 -13.72 8.50
N PHE A 107 -0.48 -13.68 7.20
CA PHE A 107 -1.62 -14.37 6.59
C PHE A 107 -1.13 -15.16 5.38
N ARG A 108 -1.69 -16.35 5.15
CA ARG A 108 -1.56 -17.00 3.84
C ARG A 108 -2.17 -16.08 2.79
N LYS A 109 -1.55 -15.97 1.61
CA LYS A 109 -2.05 -15.11 0.51
C LYS A 109 -3.50 -15.45 0.13
N GLU A 110 -3.88 -16.72 0.24
CA GLU A 110 -5.22 -17.21 -0.07
C GLU A 110 -6.24 -16.93 1.06
N GLU A 111 -5.78 -16.50 2.23
CA GLU A 111 -6.58 -16.22 3.43
C GLU A 111 -6.49 -14.76 3.88
N VAL A 112 -6.07 -13.87 2.98
CA VAL A 112 -6.08 -12.43 3.25
C VAL A 112 -7.51 -12.01 3.65
N PRO A 113 -7.70 -11.36 4.81
CA PRO A 113 -9.03 -11.06 5.36
C PRO A 113 -9.63 -9.82 4.71
N TYR A 114 -9.94 -9.87 3.42
CA TYR A 114 -10.42 -8.72 2.65
C TYR A 114 -11.72 -8.08 3.20
N ASP A 115 -12.51 -8.83 3.98
CA ASP A 115 -13.69 -8.31 4.69
C ASP A 115 -13.35 -7.40 5.87
N LYS A 116 -12.10 -7.42 6.33
CA LYS A 116 -11.54 -6.59 7.42
C LYS A 116 -10.48 -5.61 6.91
N MET A 117 -10.44 -5.37 5.61
CA MET A 117 -9.54 -4.43 4.93
C MET A 117 -10.35 -3.30 4.30
N TRP A 118 -9.68 -2.37 3.63
CA TRP A 118 -10.39 -1.40 2.81
C TRP A 118 -11.12 -2.09 1.65
N GLU A 119 -12.29 -1.57 1.26
CA GLU A 119 -13.15 -2.20 0.24
C GLU A 119 -12.44 -2.43 -1.10
N ASP A 120 -11.47 -1.57 -1.43
CA ASP A 120 -10.70 -1.60 -2.67
C ASP A 120 -9.61 -2.67 -2.71
N ASP A 121 -9.04 -3.04 -1.56
CA ASP A 121 -7.88 -3.94 -1.45
C ASP A 121 -8.11 -5.26 -2.18
N ARG A 122 -9.36 -5.75 -2.16
CA ARG A 122 -9.74 -7.01 -2.82
C ARG A 122 -9.60 -7.00 -4.35
N TYR A 123 -9.59 -5.83 -4.98
CA TYR A 123 -9.48 -5.72 -6.44
C TYR A 123 -8.03 -5.67 -6.90
N TRP A 124 -7.16 -5.02 -6.13
CA TRP A 124 -5.81 -4.69 -6.59
C TRP A 124 -4.71 -5.48 -5.86
N LEU A 125 -4.89 -5.79 -4.58
CA LEU A 125 -3.86 -6.46 -3.78
C LEU A 125 -3.54 -7.89 -4.27
N PRO A 126 -4.52 -8.74 -4.69
CA PRO A 126 -4.21 -10.06 -5.24
C PRO A 126 -3.25 -10.00 -6.44
N VAL A 127 -3.39 -8.98 -7.30
CA VAL A 127 -2.54 -8.79 -8.48
C VAL A 127 -1.11 -8.47 -8.05
N VAL A 128 -0.94 -7.52 -7.14
CA VAL A 128 0.38 -7.11 -6.63
C VAL A 128 1.07 -8.25 -5.87
N LEU A 129 0.34 -8.99 -5.03
CA LEU A 129 0.88 -10.16 -4.34
C LEU A 129 1.22 -11.33 -5.28
N GLY A 130 0.61 -11.35 -6.47
CA GLY A 130 0.94 -12.24 -7.58
C GLY A 130 2.13 -11.78 -8.42
N GLY A 131 2.73 -10.63 -8.13
CA GLY A 131 3.87 -10.06 -8.87
C GLY A 131 3.48 -9.16 -10.05
N GLY A 132 2.19 -8.90 -10.24
CA GLY A 132 1.72 -7.94 -11.24
C GLY A 132 1.97 -6.50 -10.82
N ARG A 133 2.03 -5.60 -11.80
CA ARG A 133 2.10 -4.15 -11.60
C ARG A 133 0.80 -3.49 -12.01
N ILE A 134 0.38 -2.46 -11.28
CA ILE A 134 -0.92 -1.83 -11.48
C ILE A 134 -0.88 -0.30 -11.53
N TYR A 135 -1.85 0.27 -12.22
CA TYR A 135 -2.34 1.61 -11.95
C TYR A 135 -3.82 1.52 -11.59
N GLY A 136 -4.20 2.07 -10.45
CA GLY A 136 -5.57 2.04 -9.95
C GLY A 136 -6.08 3.43 -9.62
N ARG A 137 -7.35 3.69 -9.90
CA ARG A 137 -8.05 4.88 -9.44
C ARG A 137 -9.36 4.46 -8.79
N PHE A 138 -9.58 4.94 -7.58
CA PHE A 138 -10.70 4.58 -6.73
C PHE A 138 -11.35 5.86 -6.19
N GLU A 139 -12.67 5.95 -6.32
CA GLU A 139 -13.48 7.06 -5.87
C GLU A 139 -14.35 6.62 -4.70
N PHE A 140 -14.14 7.28 -3.57
CA PHE A 140 -14.85 7.07 -2.32
C PHE A 140 -15.79 8.23 -2.04
N GLN A 141 -16.93 7.95 -1.41
CA GLN A 141 -17.77 8.99 -0.83
C GLN A 141 -17.91 8.74 0.67
N LYS A 142 -17.38 9.66 1.48
CA LYS A 142 -17.26 9.48 2.94
C LYS A 142 -16.65 8.12 3.27
N TRP A 143 -15.53 7.80 2.60
CA TRP A 143 -14.79 6.54 2.78
C TRP A 143 -15.57 5.26 2.47
N LYS A 144 -16.61 5.35 1.62
CA LYS A 144 -17.27 4.19 1.00
C LYS A 144 -16.99 4.11 -0.49
N LEU A 145 -16.55 2.97 -0.98
CA LEU A 145 -16.15 2.82 -2.38
C LEU A 145 -17.37 3.00 -3.31
N ARG A 146 -17.23 3.82 -4.35
CA ARG A 146 -18.30 4.11 -5.32
C ARG A 146 -17.96 3.67 -6.73
N ARG A 147 -16.73 3.96 -7.16
CA ARG A 147 -16.25 3.67 -8.50
C ARG A 147 -14.78 3.35 -8.46
N TRP A 148 -14.33 2.50 -9.37
CA TRP A 148 -12.92 2.26 -9.57
C TRP A 148 -12.61 1.91 -11.02
N SER A 149 -11.34 2.08 -11.38
CA SER A 149 -10.73 1.58 -12.60
C SER A 149 -9.34 1.05 -12.25
N LEU A 150 -9.03 -0.16 -12.70
CA LEU A 150 -7.76 -0.82 -12.44
C LEU A 150 -7.16 -1.28 -13.77
N TYR A 151 -5.90 -0.98 -13.97
CA TYR A 151 -5.15 -1.30 -15.17
C TYR A 151 -3.92 -2.13 -14.78
N LEU A 152 -3.70 -3.23 -15.50
CA LEU A 152 -2.43 -3.94 -15.44
C LEU A 152 -1.40 -3.13 -16.21
N LEU A 153 -0.24 -2.93 -15.61
CA LEU A 153 0.89 -2.29 -16.25
C LEU A 153 1.78 -3.38 -16.84
N GLU A 154 2.03 -3.28 -18.13
CA GLU A 154 2.96 -4.12 -18.85
C GLU A 154 4.30 -3.40 -19.01
N GLU A 155 5.39 -4.16 -19.06
CA GLU A 155 6.69 -3.57 -19.38
C GLU A 155 6.65 -3.08 -20.83
N ALA A 156 6.99 -1.81 -21.02
CA ALA A 156 7.20 -1.29 -22.35
C ALA A 156 8.37 -2.06 -22.97
N SER A 157 8.16 -2.64 -24.16
CA SER A 157 9.18 -3.40 -24.88
C SER A 157 10.44 -2.57 -25.21
N GLN A 158 10.33 -1.24 -25.18
CA GLN A 158 11.42 -0.26 -25.25
C GLN A 158 11.05 0.98 -24.42
N PRO A 159 12.02 1.65 -23.76
CA PRO A 159 11.76 2.94 -23.13
C PRO A 159 11.28 3.97 -24.18
N LEU A 160 10.21 4.71 -23.86
CA LEU A 160 9.63 5.70 -24.78
C LEU A 160 10.58 6.88 -25.04
N LEU A 161 11.45 7.19 -24.09
CA LEU A 161 12.52 8.17 -24.20
C LEU A 161 13.69 7.70 -23.32
N ASP A 162 14.87 7.53 -23.90
CA ASP A 162 16.12 7.43 -23.14
C ASP A 162 16.41 8.81 -22.54
N LEU A 163 15.89 9.06 -21.34
CA LEU A 163 16.26 10.26 -20.58
C LEU A 163 17.64 10.01 -19.97
N VAL A 164 18.66 10.56 -20.63
CA VAL A 164 20.05 10.68 -20.15
C VAL A 164 20.12 11.69 -19.01
#